data_AF-A0A832GWJ2-F1
#
_entry.id   AF-A0A832GWJ2-F1
#
_cell.length_a   1.000
_cell.length_b   1.000
_cell.length_c   1.000
_cell.angle_alpha   90.00
_cell.angle_beta   90.00
_cell.angle_gamma   90.00
#
_symmetry.space_group_name_H-M   'P 1'
#
loop_
_entity.id
_entity.type
_entity.pdbx_description
1 polymer ?
#
loop_
_entity_poly.entity_id
_entity_poly.type
_entity_poly.pdbx_seq_one_letter_code
_entity_poly.pdbx_strand_id
1 'polypeptide(L)'
;MIIKSISLVVAILIIVSKFLDCYSTFKGIKHNHGLERNPLARFLMKKIGFNTTIWSVLTFTVIISTPSLYYVFKNENQIFSIGFIIFGLIISILQFLVVHTNITGNKNIFTKKLNLIYNFKKGNQK
;
A
#
# COMPACT_ATOMS: atom_id res chain seq x y z
N MET A 1 -19.80 15.76 -13.33
CA MET A 1 -20.49 14.69 -12.56
C MET A 1 -19.76 13.36 -12.66
N ILE A 2 -19.54 12.83 -13.87
CA ILE A 2 -18.85 11.55 -14.12
C ILE A 2 -17.48 11.46 -13.44
N ILE A 3 -16.61 12.48 -13.61
CA ILE A 3 -15.26 12.49 -13.03
C ILE A 3 -15.30 12.38 -11.50
N LYS A 4 -16.21 13.09 -10.82
CA LYS A 4 -16.34 13.02 -9.35
C LYS A 4 -16.80 11.64 -8.88
N SER A 5 -17.72 11.00 -9.62
CA SER A 5 -18.12 9.61 -9.37
C SER A 5 -16.95 8.64 -9.52
N ILE A 6 -16.12 8.82 -10.56
CA ILE A 6 -14.90 8.00 -10.75
C ILE A 6 -13.92 8.22 -9.60
N SER A 7 -13.69 9.46 -9.17
CA SER A 7 -12.81 9.76 -8.04
C SER A 7 -13.29 9.08 -6.74
N LEU A 8 -14.60 9.01 -6.51
CA LEU A 8 -15.17 8.29 -5.37
C LEU A 8 -14.92 6.78 -5.46
N VAL A 9 -15.11 6.18 -6.63
CA VAL A 9 -14.80 4.75 -6.87
C VAL A 9 -13.31 4.48 -6.63
N VAL A 10 -12.42 5.36 -7.12
CA VAL A 10 -10.98 5.24 -6.90
C VAL A 10 -10.62 5.38 -5.42
N ALA A 11 -11.25 6.30 -4.68
CA ALA A 11 -11.02 6.43 -3.25
C ALA A 11 -11.43 5.17 -2.47
N ILE A 12 -12.57 4.57 -2.81
CA ILE A 12 -13.00 3.27 -2.25
C ILE A 12 -11.98 2.19 -2.59
N LEU A 13 -11.53 2.16 -3.85
CA LEU A 13 -10.53 1.18 -4.31
C LEU A 13 -9.24 1.27 -3.49
N ILE A 14 -8.72 2.47 -3.24
CA ILE A 14 -7.51 2.70 -2.43
C ILE A 14 -7.68 2.15 -1.00
N ILE A 15 -8.84 2.40 -0.39
CA ILE A 15 -9.11 1.94 0.98
C ILE A 15 -9.21 0.42 1.01
N VAL A 16 -9.94 -0.18 0.07
CA VAL A 16 -10.11 -1.64 -0.03
C VAL A 16 -8.79 -2.32 -0.34
N SER A 17 -8.01 -1.83 -1.30
CA SER A 17 -6.70 -2.38 -1.65
C SER A 17 -5.74 -2.29 -0.48
N LYS A 18 -5.78 -1.21 0.30
CA LYS A 18 -4.93 -1.10 1.49
C LYS A 18 -5.35 -2.03 2.61
N PHE A 19 -6.66 -2.18 2.82
CA PHE A 19 -7.19 -3.16 3.76
C PHE A 19 -6.76 -4.59 3.38
N LEU A 20 -6.86 -4.94 2.10
CA LEU A 20 -6.41 -6.24 1.58
C LEU A 20 -4.90 -6.42 1.70
N ASP A 21 -4.10 -5.39 1.45
CA ASP A 21 -2.64 -5.40 1.66
C ASP A 21 -2.29 -5.72 3.11
N CYS A 22 -2.91 -5.00 4.05
CA CYS A 22 -2.78 -5.25 5.48
C CYS A 22 -3.26 -6.65 5.90
N TYR A 23 -4.41 -7.11 5.40
CA TYR A 23 -4.97 -8.42 5.72
C TYR A 23 -4.12 -9.56 5.14
N SER A 24 -3.63 -9.43 3.91
CA SER A 24 -2.74 -10.41 3.28
C SER A 24 -1.42 -10.52 4.02
N THR A 25 -0.90 -9.39 4.53
CA THR A 25 0.29 -9.34 5.38
C THR A 25 0.03 -10.00 6.73
N PHE A 26 -1.12 -9.69 7.36
CA PHE A 26 -1.59 -10.35 8.59
C PHE A 26 -1.63 -11.88 8.45
N LYS A 27 -2.30 -12.36 7.41
CA LYS A 27 -2.46 -13.79 7.13
C LYS A 27 -1.13 -14.44 6.78
N GLY A 28 -0.30 -13.78 5.96
CA GLY A 28 1.01 -14.28 5.54
C GLY A 28 1.97 -14.49 6.71
N ILE A 29 1.95 -13.61 7.71
CA ILE A 29 2.84 -13.70 8.87
C ILE A 29 2.34 -14.72 9.88
N LYS A 30 1.02 -14.80 10.08
CA LYS A 30 0.41 -15.80 10.95
C LYS A 30 0.68 -17.23 10.43
N HIS A 31 0.72 -17.43 9.11
CA HIS A 31 0.85 -18.76 8.53
C HIS A 31 2.30 -19.25 8.38
N ASN A 32 3.28 -18.35 8.18
CA ASN A 32 4.65 -18.72 7.81
C ASN A 32 5.74 -18.40 8.86
N HIS A 33 5.40 -18.22 10.15
CA HIS A 33 6.36 -18.16 11.27
C HIS A 33 7.69 -17.43 10.97
N GLY A 34 7.61 -16.20 10.46
CA GLY A 34 8.77 -15.31 10.44
C GLY A 34 9.25 -14.89 9.06
N LEU A 35 8.86 -13.68 8.68
CA LEU A 35 9.74 -12.52 8.51
C LEU A 35 9.02 -11.58 7.56
N GLU A 36 8.44 -10.54 8.12
CA GLU A 36 8.03 -9.39 7.33
C GLU A 36 9.24 -8.92 6.52
N ARG A 37 9.13 -9.03 5.19
CA ARG A 37 10.25 -8.73 4.27
C ARG A 37 10.59 -7.25 4.27
N ASN A 38 9.65 -6.39 4.64
CA ASN A 38 9.90 -4.96 4.81
C ASN A 38 10.58 -4.72 6.17
N PRO A 39 11.88 -4.36 6.21
CA PRO A 39 12.61 -4.15 7.46
C PRO A 39 12.01 -3.03 8.32
N LEU A 40 11.37 -2.05 7.67
CA LEU A 40 10.73 -0.92 8.32
C LEU A 40 9.43 -1.35 9.01
N ALA A 41 8.58 -2.12 8.31
CA ALA A 41 7.37 -2.69 8.89
C ALA A 41 7.69 -3.67 10.02
N ARG A 42 8.72 -4.51 9.84
CA ARG A 42 9.22 -5.41 10.90
C ARG A 42 9.68 -4.66 12.15
N PHE A 43 10.36 -3.53 11.97
CA PHE A 43 10.82 -2.70 13.09
C PHE A 43 9.65 -2.07 13.85
N LEU A 44 8.70 -1.47 13.13
CA LEU A 44 7.48 -0.89 13.69
C LEU A 44 6.63 -1.92 14.45
N MET A 45 6.43 -3.10 13.86
CA MET A 45 5.64 -4.17 14.48
C MET A 45 6.31 -4.77 15.72
N LYS A 46 7.64 -4.87 15.74
CA LYS A 46 8.38 -5.27 16.95
C LYS A 46 8.29 -4.23 18.06
N LYS A 47 8.21 -2.94 17.72
CA LYS A 47 8.24 -1.84 18.69
C LYS A 47 6.86 -1.48 19.25
N ILE A 48 5.82 -1.53 18.43
CA ILE A 48 4.47 -1.00 18.76
C ILE A 48 3.41 -2.11 18.78
N GLY A 49 3.74 -3.29 18.25
CA GLY A 49 2.83 -4.42 18.12
C GLY A 49 2.21 -4.51 16.73
N PHE A 50 1.89 -5.75 16.36
CA PHE A 50 1.43 -6.13 15.03
C PHE A 50 0.10 -5.47 14.63
N ASN A 51 -0.93 -5.65 15.47
CA ASN A 51 -2.26 -5.10 15.22
C ASN A 51 -2.22 -3.56 15.17
N THR A 52 -1.52 -2.93 16.11
CA THR A 52 -1.42 -1.46 16.19
C THR A 52 -0.76 -0.89 14.93
N THR A 53 0.28 -1.54 14.41
CA THR A 53 0.95 -1.09 13.18
C THR A 53 0.02 -1.20 11.97
N ILE A 54 -0.70 -2.31 11.83
CA ILE A 54 -1.66 -2.52 10.73
C ILE A 54 -2.77 -1.45 10.76
N TRP A 55 -3.40 -1.25 11.91
CA TRP A 55 -4.46 -0.25 12.07
C TRP A 55 -3.93 1.17 11.87
N SER A 56 -2.71 1.47 12.33
CA SER A 56 -2.09 2.79 12.13
C SER A 56 -1.88 3.10 10.64
N VAL A 57 -1.38 2.16 9.84
CA VAL A 57 -1.18 2.38 8.41
C VAL A 57 -2.52 2.52 7.67
N LEU A 58 -3.54 1.75 8.08
CA LEU A 58 -4.90 1.91 7.53
C LEU A 58 -5.47 3.31 7.86
N THR A 59 -5.38 3.73 9.12
CA THR A 59 -5.81 5.05 9.58
C THR A 59 -5.08 6.16 8.82
N PHE A 60 -3.77 6.05 8.66
CA PHE A 60 -2.97 7.02 7.91
C PHE A 60 -3.43 7.14 6.44
N THR A 61 -3.80 6.02 5.83
CA THR A 61 -4.33 6.01 4.45
C THR A 61 -5.65 6.77 4.36
N VAL A 62 -6.56 6.55 5.30
CA VAL A 62 -7.85 7.29 5.38
C VAL A 62 -7.62 8.78 5.63
N ILE A 63 -6.69 9.14 6.51
CA ILE A 63 -6.33 10.54 6.83
C ILE A 63 -5.79 11.27 5.60
N ILE A 64 -5.08 10.60 4.69
CA ILE A 64 -4.57 11.23 3.46
C ILE A 64 -5.62 11.23 2.35
N SER A 65 -6.32 10.11 2.15
CA SER A 65 -7.26 9.97 1.03
C SER A 65 -8.51 10.83 1.22
N THR A 66 -8.99 11.02 2.45
CA THR A 66 -10.23 11.76 2.73
C THR A 66 -10.11 13.25 2.41
N PRO A 67 -9.10 14.00 2.89
CA PRO A 67 -8.90 15.40 2.51
C PRO A 67 -8.61 15.57 1.03
N SER A 68 -7.87 14.63 0.42
CA SER A 68 -7.58 14.65 -1.02
C SER A 68 -8.88 14.53 -1.83
N LEU A 69 -9.77 13.61 -1.45
CA LEU A 69 -11.08 13.46 -2.07
C LEU A 69 -11.95 14.70 -1.83
N TYR A 70 -11.98 15.23 -0.61
CA TYR A 70 -12.71 16.46 -0.29
C TYR A 70 -12.25 17.63 -1.18
N TYR A 71 -10.95 17.78 -1.39
CA TYR A 71 -10.40 18.81 -2.27
C TYR A 71 -10.84 18.64 -3.73
N VAL A 72 -10.92 17.40 -4.23
CA VAL A 72 -11.44 17.07 -5.56
C VAL A 72 -12.93 17.38 -5.70
N PHE A 73 -13.73 17.19 -4.64
CA PHE A 73 -15.15 17.52 -4.67
C PHE A 73 -15.43 19.03 -4.61
N LYS A 74 -14.64 19.76 -3.81
CA LYS A 74 -14.77 21.21 -3.59
C LYS A 74 -14.28 22.03 -4.78
N ASN A 75 -13.23 21.57 -5.47
CA ASN A 75 -12.70 22.27 -6.64
C ASN A 75 -13.31 21.73 -7.93
N GLU A 76 -13.49 22.61 -8.92
CA GLU A 76 -13.93 22.22 -10.27
C GLU A 76 -12.77 21.93 -11.22
N ASN A 77 -11.53 22.18 -10.78
CA ASN A 77 -10.36 21.99 -11.59
C ASN A 77 -10.13 20.49 -11.90
N GLN A 78 -10.27 20.15 -13.17
CA GLN A 78 -10.21 18.79 -13.67
C GLN A 78 -8.82 18.16 -13.53
N ILE A 79 -7.75 18.97 -13.55
CA ILE A 79 -6.37 18.47 -13.45
C ILE A 79 -6.14 17.74 -12.13
N PHE A 80 -6.64 18.28 -11.02
CA PHE A 80 -6.54 17.62 -9.71
C PHE A 80 -7.34 16.32 -9.65
N SER A 81 -8.53 16.31 -10.26
CA SER A 81 -9.37 15.12 -10.31
C SER A 81 -8.71 14.00 -11.12
N ILE A 82 -8.17 14.33 -12.29
CA ILE A 82 -7.46 13.40 -13.17
C ILE A 82 -6.20 12.89 -12.48
N GLY A 83 -5.41 13.78 -11.85
CA GLY A 83 -4.24 13.41 -11.08
C GLY A 83 -4.59 12.42 -9.96
N PHE A 84 -5.60 12.73 -9.14
CA PHE A 84 -6.07 11.84 -8.08
C PHE A 84 -6.46 10.46 -8.62
N ILE A 85 -7.19 10.41 -9.74
CA ILE A 85 -7.61 9.15 -10.37
C ILE A 85 -6.38 8.34 -10.83
N ILE A 86 -5.47 8.96 -11.58
CA ILE A 86 -4.29 8.27 -12.14
C ILE A 86 -3.40 7.73 -11.00
N PHE A 87 -3.02 8.59 -10.06
CA PHE A 87 -2.17 8.16 -8.94
C PHE A 87 -2.87 7.15 -8.05
N GLY A 88 -4.16 7.32 -7.78
CA GLY A 88 -4.96 6.40 -6.99
C GLY A 88 -5.04 5.00 -7.61
N LEU A 89 -5.23 4.92 -8.93
CA LEU A 89 -5.22 3.65 -9.67
C LEU A 89 -3.84 2.98 -9.62
N ILE A 90 -2.76 3.73 -9.88
CA ILE A 90 -1.38 3.20 -9.84
C ILE A 90 -1.09 2.61 -8.45
N ILE A 91 -1.39 3.36 -7.38
CA ILE A 91 -1.17 2.92 -6.01
C ILE A 91 -1.99 1.65 -5.71
N SER A 92 -3.27 1.62 -6.11
CA SER A 92 -4.16 0.48 -5.91
C SER A 92 -3.64 -0.77 -6.62
N ILE A 93 -3.20 -0.65 -7.88
CA ILE A 93 -2.60 -1.75 -8.65
C ILE A 93 -1.35 -2.29 -7.96
N LEU A 94 -0.44 -1.42 -7.53
CA LEU A 94 0.77 -1.83 -6.81
C LEU A 94 0.43 -2.57 -5.52
N GLN A 95 -0.57 -2.09 -4.76
CA GLN A 95 -1.05 -2.76 -3.55
C GLN A 95 -1.64 -4.15 -3.85
N PHE A 96 -2.45 -4.28 -4.91
CA PHE A 96 -2.97 -5.60 -5.34
C PHE A 96 -1.86 -6.56 -5.76
N LEU A 97 -0.80 -6.07 -6.42
CA LEU A 97 0.36 -6.91 -6.75
C LEU A 97 1.09 -7.39 -5.50
N VAL A 98 1.17 -6.56 -4.46
CA VAL A 98 1.72 -6.95 -3.16
C VAL A 98 0.84 -8.00 -2.49
N VAL A 99 -0.48 -7.80 -2.47
CA VAL A 99 -1.45 -8.79 -1.97
C VAL A 99 -1.28 -10.14 -2.67
N HIS A 100 -1.22 -10.13 -4.00
CA HIS A 100 -1.04 -11.36 -4.76
C HIS A 100 0.29 -12.04 -4.41
N THR A 101 1.37 -11.28 -4.27
CA THR A 101 2.68 -11.81 -3.86
C THR A 101 2.63 -12.42 -2.46
N ASN A 102 1.92 -11.78 -1.53
CA ASN A 102 1.77 -12.24 -0.15
C ASN A 102 0.94 -13.52 -0.04
N ILE A 103 -0.12 -13.65 -0.85
CA ILE A 103 -0.98 -14.84 -0.87
C ILE A 103 -0.27 -16.03 -1.54
N THR A 104 0.39 -15.82 -2.68
CA THR A 104 1.02 -16.90 -3.46
C THR A 104 2.38 -17.34 -2.90
N GLY A 105 3.04 -16.51 -2.08
CA GLY A 105 4.38 -16.79 -1.54
C GLY A 105 5.53 -16.69 -2.56
N ASN A 106 5.24 -16.76 -3.86
CA ASN A 106 6.18 -16.57 -4.96
C ASN A 106 6.55 -15.10 -5.15
N LYS A 107 7.86 -14.80 -5.23
CA LYS A 107 8.39 -13.44 -5.39
C LYS A 107 8.03 -12.86 -6.77
N ASN A 108 7.22 -11.80 -6.80
CA ASN A 108 7.04 -11.00 -8.01
C ASN A 108 8.37 -10.38 -8.49
N ILE A 109 8.49 -10.14 -9.80
CA ILE A 109 9.67 -9.57 -10.48
C ILE A 109 10.14 -8.27 -9.78
N PHE A 110 9.20 -7.46 -9.29
CA PHE A 110 9.48 -6.21 -8.57
C PHE A 110 10.20 -6.46 -7.23
N THR A 111 9.72 -7.42 -6.45
CA THR A 111 10.36 -7.87 -5.20
C THR A 111 11.74 -8.48 -5.45
N LYS A 112 11.94 -9.17 -6.57
CA LYS A 112 13.26 -9.68 -6.98
C LYS A 112 14.23 -8.53 -7.29
N LYS A 113 13.81 -7.52 -8.07
CA LYS A 113 14.64 -6.34 -8.38
C LYS A 113 15.03 -5.53 -7.14
N LEU A 114 14.08 -5.28 -6.24
CA LEU A 114 14.33 -4.52 -5.00
C LEU A 114 15.32 -5.24 -4.06
N ASN A 115 15.21 -6.57 -3.95
CA ASN A 115 16.12 -7.37 -3.14
C ASN A 115 17.53 -7.46 -3.76
N LEU A 116 17.62 -7.39 -5.09
CA LEU A 116 18.90 -7.36 -5.81
C LEU A 116 19.66 -6.05 -5.55
N ILE A 117 18.95 -4.92 -5.53
CA ILE A 117 19.51 -3.60 -5.17
C ILE A 117 19.94 -3.57 -3.70
N TYR A 118 19.11 -4.12 -2.81
CA TYR A 118 19.42 -4.16 -1.37
C TYR A 118 20.65 -5.05 -1.07
N ASN A 119 20.76 -6.20 -1.74
CA ASN A 119 21.92 -7.09 -1.60
C ASN A 119 23.20 -6.50 -2.23
N PHE A 120 23.09 -5.74 -3.32
CA PHE A 120 24.23 -4.97 -3.88
C PHE A 120 24.78 -3.97 -2.87
N LYS A 121 23.90 -3.24 -2.17
CA LYS A 121 24.32 -2.23 -1.19
C LYS A 121 24.96 -2.85 0.06
N LYS A 122 24.55 -4.06 0.44
CA LYS A 122 25.12 -4.81 1.57
C LYS A 122 26.44 -5.53 1.21
N GLY A 123 26.65 -5.86 -0.06
CA GLY A 123 27.91 -6.41 -0.57
C GLY A 123 29.06 -5.41 -0.62
N ASN A 124 28.76 -4.12 -0.83
CA ASN A 124 29.75 -3.04 -0.88
C ASN A 124 30.10 -2.42 0.50
N GLN A 125 29.68 -3.06 1.60
CA GLN A 125 30.02 -2.67 2.97
C GLN A 125 30.90 -3.71 3.69
N LYS A 126 31.49 -4.64 2.94
CA LYS A 126 32.54 -5.54 3.43
C LYS A 126 33.90 -5.11 2.89
#